data_AF-A0A7X1P6Q7-F1
#
_entry.id   AF-A0A7X1P6Q7-F1
#
_cell.length_a   1.000
_cell.length_b   1.000
_cell.length_c   1.000
_cell.angle_alpha   90.00
_cell.angle_beta   90.00
_cell.angle_gamma   90.00
#
_symmetry.space_group_name_H-M   'P 1'
#
loop_
_entity.id
_entity.type
_entity.pdbx_description
1 polymer ?
#
loop_
_entity_poly.entity_id
_entity_poly.type
_entity_poly.pdbx_seq_one_letter_code
_entity_poly.pdbx_strand_id
1 'polypeptide(L)'
;SAVLGMVLRELAQVLGAFARDGLGSMRAEWDRHHIHHNKRVTLTLPNGRSDEGIVRGVADDGALLFESGNAMRRLHSPEIRLRDLSNSAPIARGRSARRRTRTEIPASDVDEVR
;
A
#
# COMPACT_ATOMS: atom_id res chain seq x y z
N SER A 1 -33.82 2.83 -19.63
CA SER A 1 -32.34 2.83 -19.80
C SER A 1 -31.73 4.24 -19.83
N ALA A 2 -32.37 5.26 -19.23
CA ALA A 2 -31.87 6.65 -19.23
C ALA A 2 -30.49 6.81 -18.58
N VAL A 3 -30.24 6.11 -17.47
CA VAL A 3 -28.94 6.10 -16.77
C VAL A 3 -27.81 5.60 -17.67
N LEU A 4 -28.03 4.49 -18.39
CA LEU A 4 -27.04 3.95 -19.33
C LEU A 4 -26.67 4.99 -20.40
N GLY A 5 -27.67 5.67 -20.97
CA GLY A 5 -27.42 6.72 -21.97
C GLY A 5 -26.64 7.90 -21.41
N MET A 6 -26.85 8.28 -20.14
CA MET A 6 -26.08 9.32 -19.48
C MET A 6 -24.63 8.89 -19.25
N VAL A 7 -24.41 7.68 -18.73
CA VAL A 7 -23.07 7.14 -18.48
C VAL A 7 -22.26 7.02 -19.77
N LEU A 8 -22.86 6.52 -20.86
CA LEU A 8 -22.16 6.37 -22.14
C LEU A 8 -21.77 7.72 -22.74
N ARG A 9 -22.62 8.74 -22.61
CA ARG A 9 -22.31 10.10 -23.08
C ARG A 9 -21.15 10.71 -22.30
N GLU A 10 -21.21 10.62 -20.97
CA GLU A 10 -20.15 11.13 -20.10
C GLU A 10 -18.82 10.42 -20.37
N LEU A 11 -18.84 9.08 -20.47
CA LEU A 11 -17.66 8.28 -20.74
C LEU A 11 -17.03 8.65 -22.10
N ALA A 12 -17.84 8.84 -23.14
CA ALA A 12 -17.34 9.25 -24.46
C ALA A 12 -16.66 10.63 -24.41
N GLN A 13 -17.21 11.57 -23.65
CA GLN A 13 -16.63 12.91 -23.47
C GLN A 13 -15.31 12.83 -22.71
N VAL A 14 -15.29 12.12 -21.58
CA VAL A 14 -14.10 11.94 -20.73
C VAL A 14 -12.99 11.22 -21.49
N LEU A 15 -13.29 10.13 -22.20
CA LEU A 15 -12.29 9.42 -23.02
C LEU A 15 -11.75 10.30 -24.14
N GLY A 16 -12.59 11.14 -24.74
CA GLY A 16 -12.17 12.10 -25.75
C GLY A 16 -11.20 13.14 -25.19
N ALA A 17 -11.46 13.69 -24.00
CA ALA A 17 -10.55 14.60 -23.32
C ALA A 17 -9.24 13.92 -22.92
N PHE A 18 -9.32 12.72 -22.33
CA PHE A 18 -8.16 11.92 -21.97
C PHE A 18 -7.25 11.61 -23.15
N ALA A 19 -7.82 11.25 -24.31
CA ALA A 19 -7.04 10.94 -25.51
C ALA A 19 -6.28 12.15 -26.07
N ARG A 20 -6.77 13.38 -25.84
CA ARG A 20 -6.12 14.62 -26.29
C ARG A 20 -5.11 15.15 -25.27
N ASP A 21 -5.52 15.19 -24.01
CA ASP A 21 -4.89 16.02 -22.98
C ASP A 21 -4.24 15.18 -21.86
N GLY A 22 -4.42 13.86 -21.89
CA GLY A 22 -3.86 12.92 -20.91
C GLY A 22 -4.44 13.06 -19.51
N LEU A 23 -3.94 12.24 -18.57
CA LEU A 23 -4.42 12.21 -17.19
C LEU A 23 -4.14 13.50 -16.42
N GLY A 24 -3.03 14.18 -16.73
CA GLY A 24 -2.63 15.41 -16.05
C GLY A 24 -3.73 16.49 -16.09
N SER A 25 -4.41 16.62 -17.24
CA SER A 25 -5.54 17.54 -17.42
C SER A 25 -6.73 17.25 -16.49
N MET A 26 -6.89 16.00 -16.09
CA MET A 26 -7.99 15.50 -15.25
C MET A 26 -7.59 15.36 -13.78
N ARG A 27 -6.36 15.76 -13.41
CA ARG A 27 -5.78 15.48 -12.10
C ARG A 27 -6.57 16.09 -10.94
N ALA A 28 -7.01 17.33 -11.10
CA ALA A 28 -7.80 18.01 -10.08
C ALA A 28 -9.13 17.27 -9.80
N GLU A 29 -9.76 16.73 -10.85
CA GLU A 29 -10.99 15.94 -10.71
C GLU A 29 -10.75 14.58 -10.07
N TRP A 30 -9.65 13.91 -10.46
CA TRP A 30 -9.20 12.67 -9.86
C TRP A 30 -8.97 12.83 -8.35
N ASP A 31 -8.19 13.83 -7.94
CA ASP A 31 -7.82 14.03 -6.54
C ASP A 31 -9.03 14.32 -5.64
N ARG A 32 -10.10 14.95 -6.16
CA ARG A 32 -11.36 15.15 -5.41
C ARG A 32 -12.08 13.85 -5.06
N HIS A 33 -11.99 12.83 -5.91
CA HIS A 33 -12.68 11.55 -5.72
C HIS A 33 -11.74 10.43 -5.24
N HIS A 34 -10.45 10.73 -5.13
CA HIS A 34 -9.42 9.77 -4.73
C HIS A 34 -9.47 9.51 -3.21
N ILE A 35 -10.31 8.55 -2.82
CA ILE A 35 -10.56 8.17 -1.42
C ILE A 35 -9.30 7.77 -0.63
N HIS A 36 -8.19 7.46 -1.29
CA HIS A 36 -6.92 7.07 -0.66
C HIS A 36 -5.85 8.15 -0.68
N HIS A 37 -6.12 9.33 -1.22
CA HIS A 37 -5.15 10.42 -1.23
C HIS A 37 -4.68 10.76 0.20
N ASN A 38 -3.35 10.77 0.40
CA ASN A 38 -2.67 11.00 1.68
C ASN A 38 -3.09 10.04 2.81
N LYS A 39 -3.65 8.87 2.48
CA LYS A 39 -3.97 7.83 3.46
C LYS A 39 -2.85 6.79 3.53
N ARG A 40 -2.65 6.27 4.75
CA ARG A 40 -1.79 5.10 4.98
C ARG A 40 -2.53 3.84 4.55
N VAL A 41 -1.88 3.03 3.73
CA VAL A 41 -2.45 1.80 3.15
C VAL A 41 -1.44 0.66 3.23
N THR A 42 -1.94 -0.57 3.09
CA THR A 42 -1.11 -1.74 2.83
C THR A 42 -1.31 -2.17 1.38
N LEU A 43 -0.25 -2.18 0.60
CA LEU A 43 -0.26 -2.70 -0.77
C LEU A 43 0.08 -4.18 -0.78
N THR A 44 -0.61 -4.96 -1.62
CA THR A 44 -0.18 -6.32 -1.95
C THR A 44 0.58 -6.26 -3.27
N LEU A 45 1.83 -6.68 -3.24
CA LEU A 45 2.70 -6.72 -4.41
C LEU A 45 2.47 -8.03 -5.19
N PRO A 46 2.83 -8.10 -6.49
CA PRO A 46 2.64 -9.30 -7.31
C PRO A 46 3.30 -10.58 -6.77
N ASN A 47 4.32 -10.44 -5.94
CA ASN A 47 5.00 -11.56 -5.27
C ASN A 47 4.29 -12.03 -3.97
N GLY A 48 3.08 -11.54 -3.71
CA GLY A 48 2.29 -11.86 -2.51
C GLY A 48 2.74 -11.15 -1.24
N ARG A 49 3.80 -10.33 -1.29
CA ARG A 49 4.28 -9.58 -0.12
C ARG A 49 3.43 -8.34 0.10
N SER A 50 3.29 -7.96 1.37
CA SER A 50 2.67 -6.70 1.75
C SER A 50 3.72 -5.61 1.99
N ASP A 51 3.40 -4.37 1.62
CA ASP A 51 4.19 -3.17 1.92
C ASP A 51 3.28 -2.08 2.49
N GLU A 52 3.74 -1.38 3.52
CA GLU A 52 2.97 -0.33 4.22
C GLU A 52 3.54 1.04 3.88
N GLY A 53 2.67 2.01 3.64
CA GLY A 53 3.10 3.34 3.23
C GLY A 53 1.94 4.30 3.01
N ILE A 54 2.24 5.46 2.45
CA ILE A 54 1.28 6.53 2.21
C ILE A 54 1.07 6.71 0.71
N VAL A 55 -0.20 6.74 0.28
CA VAL A 55 -0.53 7.09 -1.10
C VAL A 55 -0.44 8.61 -1.26
N ARG A 56 0.40 9.08 -2.18
CA ARG A 56 0.58 10.52 -2.49
C ARG A 56 -0.20 10.97 -3.71
N GLY A 57 -0.95 10.07 -4.33
CA GLY A 57 -1.72 10.33 -5.53
C GLY A 57 -1.24 9.44 -6.67
N VAL A 58 -1.43 9.94 -7.87
CA VAL A 58 -1.04 9.25 -9.12
C VAL A 58 0.04 10.12 -9.80
N ALA A 59 0.70 9.66 -10.85
CA ALA A 59 1.52 10.47 -11.74
C ALA A 59 0.80 10.68 -13.08
N ASP A 60 1.31 11.53 -13.95
CA ASP A 60 0.64 11.84 -15.23
C ASP A 60 0.53 10.62 -16.17
N ASP A 61 1.39 9.62 -15.96
CA ASP A 61 1.37 8.33 -16.66
C ASP A 61 0.45 7.28 -15.99
N GLY A 62 -0.31 7.68 -14.96
CA GLY A 62 -1.20 6.77 -14.23
C GLY A 62 -0.51 5.93 -13.14
N ALA A 63 0.79 6.10 -12.88
CA ALA A 63 1.46 5.37 -11.81
C ALA A 63 0.99 5.83 -10.42
N LEU A 64 0.69 4.90 -9.51
CA LEU A 64 0.46 5.23 -8.11
C LEU A 64 1.76 5.74 -7.49
N LEU A 65 1.71 6.90 -6.86
CA LEU A 65 2.80 7.44 -6.05
C LEU A 65 2.65 6.92 -4.62
N PHE A 66 3.54 6.02 -4.20
CA PHE A 66 3.49 5.35 -2.91
C PHE A 66 4.77 5.55 -2.09
N GLU A 67 4.64 6.16 -0.92
CA GLU A 67 5.74 6.48 -0.03
C GLU A 67 5.87 5.40 1.03
N SER A 68 6.96 4.64 1.01
CA SER A 68 7.27 3.62 2.02
C SER A 68 8.68 3.86 2.55
N GLY A 69 8.82 3.91 3.88
CA GLY A 69 10.06 4.36 4.53
C GLY A 69 10.46 5.76 4.08
N ASN A 70 11.66 5.90 3.54
CA ASN A 70 12.19 7.17 3.01
C ASN A 70 12.19 7.23 1.47
N ALA A 71 11.43 6.36 0.80
CA ALA A 71 11.46 6.23 -0.65
C ALA A 71 10.08 6.49 -1.28
N MET A 72 10.08 7.24 -2.39
CA MET A 72 8.93 7.41 -3.26
C MET A 72 8.97 6.38 -4.38
N ARG A 73 7.92 5.56 -4.49
CA ARG A 73 7.81 4.50 -5.50
C ARG A 73 6.69 4.83 -6.48
N ARG A 74 6.92 4.52 -7.77
CA ARG A 74 5.91 4.57 -8.84
C ARG A 74 5.48 3.14 -9.14
N LEU A 75 4.19 2.85 -8.97
CA LEU A 75 3.64 1.51 -9.16
C LEU A 75 2.53 1.54 -10.20
N HIS A 76 2.66 0.70 -11.24
CA HIS A 76 1.59 0.49 -12.20
C HIS A 76 0.74 -0.70 -11.75
N SER A 77 -0.59 -0.53 -11.79
CA SER A 77 -1.56 -1.56 -11.43
C SER A 77 -1.32 -2.25 -10.08
N PRO A 78 -1.04 -1.52 -8.97
CA PRO A 78 -0.91 -2.16 -7.66
C PRO A 78 -2.29 -2.61 -7.15
N GLU A 79 -2.33 -3.75 -6.46
CA GLU A 79 -3.50 -4.12 -5.66
C GLU A 79 -3.48 -3.40 -4.31
N ILE A 80 -4.46 -2.52 -4.10
CA ILE A 80 -4.62 -1.79 -2.84
C ILE A 80 -5.58 -2.58 -1.95
N ARG A 81 -5.09 -3.03 -0.79
CA ARG A 81 -5.92 -3.69 0.22
C ARG A 81 -6.06 -2.74 1.41
N LEU A 82 -7.30 -2.36 1.72
CA LEU A 82 -7.56 -1.56 2.92
C LEU A 82 -7.56 -2.48 4.14
N ARG A 83 -6.68 -2.20 5.09
CA ARG A 83 -6.92 -2.56 6.49
C ARG A 83 -7.34 -1.32 7.22
N ASP A 84 -8.51 -1.38 7.84
CA ASP A 84 -8.93 -0.36 8.78
C ASP A 84 -8.03 -0.41 10.02
N LEU A 85 -7.20 0.62 10.19
CA LEU A 85 -6.34 0.77 11.35
C LEU A 85 -7.12 1.24 12.60
N SER A 86 -8.42 1.54 12.49
CA SER A 86 -9.27 1.87 13.64
C SER A 86 -9.46 0.70 14.62
N ASN A 87 -9.22 -0.54 14.16
CA ASN A 87 -9.39 -1.76 14.97
C ASN A 87 -8.12 -2.64 15.03
N SER A 88 -6.96 -2.10 14.66
CA SER A 88 -5.70 -2.85 14.69
C SER A 88 -4.88 -2.41 15.90
N ALA A 89 -4.61 -3.33 16.84
CA ALA A 89 -3.74 -3.10 17.99
C ALA A 89 -2.40 -2.44 17.56
N PRO A 90 -1.80 -1.56 18.40
CA PRO A 90 -0.66 -0.75 17.99
C PRO A 90 0.52 -1.64 17.57
N ILE A 91 0.98 -1.45 16.33
CA ILE A 91 2.06 -2.24 15.74
C ILE A 91 3.39 -1.75 16.31
N ALA A 92 4.03 -2.57 17.14
CA ALA A 92 5.34 -2.32 17.73
C ALA A 92 6.39 -2.16 16.61
N ARG A 93 7.01 -0.98 16.55
CA ARG A 93 8.12 -0.72 15.63
C ARG A 93 9.35 -1.55 16.02
N GLY A 94 9.76 -2.40 15.08
CA GLY A 94 11.14 -2.83 14.84
C GLY A 94 11.90 -3.49 15.99
N ARG A 95 12.14 -4.80 15.88
CA ARG A 95 13.42 -5.37 16.31
C ARG A 95 13.93 -6.35 15.26
N SER A 96 15.04 -5.94 14.66
CA SER A 96 15.91 -6.71 13.78
C SER A 96 16.26 -8.06 14.40
N ALA A 97 16.30 -9.08 13.55
CA ALA A 97 16.91 -10.37 13.82
C ALA A 97 18.32 -10.17 14.43
N ARG A 98 18.57 -10.83 15.56
CA ARG A 98 19.93 -11.16 16.00
C ARG A 98 20.01 -12.67 16.15
N ARG A 99 20.91 -13.26 15.38
CA ARG A 99 21.22 -14.69 15.32
C ARG A 99 22.43 -14.97 16.22
N ARG A 100 22.39 -16.14 16.89
CA ARG A 100 23.46 -16.86 17.61
C ARG A 100 23.91 -16.21 18.94
N THR A 101 24.06 -16.95 20.04
CA THR A 101 24.97 -18.10 20.20
C THR A 101 24.42 -19.22 21.07
N ARG A 102 24.68 -20.45 20.60
CA ARG A 102 24.79 -21.67 21.41
C ARG A 102 25.85 -21.45 22.48
N THR A 103 25.49 -21.61 23.75
CA THR A 103 26.43 -21.80 24.86
C THR A 103 26.15 -23.16 25.45
N GLU A 104 27.21 -23.95 25.51
CA GLU A 104 27.25 -25.30 26.04
C GLU A 104 27.15 -25.28 27.58
N ILE A 105 26.77 -26.45 28.11
CA ILE A 105 26.49 -26.82 29.51
C ILE A 105 27.70 -26.57 30.43
N PRO A 106 27.49 -26.41 31.75
CA PRO A 106 28.26 -27.26 32.67
C PRO A 106 27.39 -28.08 33.63
N ALA A 107 27.94 -29.26 33.95
CA ALA A 107 27.42 -30.33 34.78
C ALA A 107 27.43 -29.99 36.29
N SER A 108 26.96 -30.95 37.09
CA SER A 108 26.83 -31.00 38.56
C SER A 108 25.59 -30.26 39.10
N ASP A 109 24.84 -30.75 40.08
CA ASP A 109 25.05 -31.82 41.06
C ASP A 109 23.68 -32.13 41.69
N VAL A 110 23.25 -33.39 41.78
CA VAL A 110 22.57 -33.92 42.98
C VAL A 110 22.71 -35.45 42.93
N ASP A 111 23.82 -35.95 43.47
CA ASP A 111 23.87 -37.30 44.01
C ASP A 111 23.27 -37.31 45.43
N GLU A 112 22.51 -38.37 45.68
CA GLU A 112 22.51 -39.15 46.92
C GLU A 112 21.90 -38.57 48.22
N VAL A 113 20.70 -39.06 48.57
CA VAL A 113 20.40 -39.50 49.95
C VAL A 113 19.59 -40.80 49.91
N ARG A 114 20.32 -41.91 50.07
CA ARG A 114 20.00 -43.24 50.64
C ARG A 114 18.74 -43.99 50.22
#